data_AF-A0A946NPQ2-F1
#
_entry.id   AF-A0A946NPQ2-F1
#
_cell.length_a   1.000
_cell.length_b   1.000
_cell.length_c   1.000
_cell.angle_alpha   90.00
_cell.angle_beta   90.00
_cell.angle_gamma   90.00
#
_symmetry.space_group_name_H-M   'P 1'
#
loop_
_entity.id
_entity.type
_entity.pdbx_description
1 polymer ?
#
loop_
_entity_poly.entity_id
_entity_poly.type
_entity_poly.pdbx_seq_one_letter_code
_entity_poly.pdbx_strand_id
1 'polypeptide(L)'
;MSILKSFFSKEENIQASSELKEFLTDFSIEVMPRTASKIESFREILPKNTRVYVAHIDGVPIEEMVDTAKRISNEGFDVMPHFPARIIKDKKMLEEWIQKYQDEAGIEQALLLAGGVSNPHGVFDSSMQLVETELFEKYNFKNLHFAGHPEGNKDIDHDGTTKNVDEALQWKQNFSERTDIKLAITTQFCFDADPVINWADSLIESGINIPIHIGVAGPAKLQTLIKFSIA
;
A
#
# COMPACT_ATOMS: atom_id res chain seq x y z
N MET A 1 -3.54 -25.97 -37.85
CA MET A 1 -4.77 -25.21 -37.50
C MET A 1 -5.04 -25.39 -36.02
N SER A 2 -5.33 -24.29 -35.30
CA SER A 2 -5.90 -24.26 -33.95
C SER A 2 -4.96 -24.31 -32.72
N ILE A 3 -3.96 -23.43 -32.67
CA ILE A 3 -3.42 -22.91 -31.38
C ILE A 3 -4.06 -21.54 -31.04
N LEU A 4 -4.69 -20.89 -32.02
CA LEU A 4 -5.36 -19.58 -31.85
C LEU A 4 -6.77 -19.61 -31.24
N LYS A 5 -7.34 -20.78 -30.92
CA LYS A 5 -8.71 -20.85 -30.36
C LYS A 5 -8.81 -20.63 -28.85
N SER A 6 -7.70 -20.63 -28.12
CA SER A 6 -7.74 -20.45 -26.65
C SER A 6 -7.82 -18.98 -26.20
N PHE A 7 -7.67 -18.02 -27.11
CA PHE A 7 -7.74 -16.59 -26.79
C PHE A 7 -9.11 -15.95 -27.10
N PHE A 8 -10.07 -16.75 -27.58
CA PHE A 8 -11.45 -16.33 -27.83
C PHE A 8 -12.43 -17.42 -27.37
N SER A 9 -12.26 -17.92 -26.15
CA SER A 9 -13.42 -18.53 -25.48
C SER A 9 -14.44 -17.42 -25.29
N LYS A 10 -15.66 -17.65 -25.81
CA LYS A 10 -16.84 -16.81 -25.58
C LYS A 10 -16.81 -16.26 -24.15
N GLU A 11 -17.10 -14.98 -24.00
CA GLU A 11 -17.48 -14.38 -22.72
C GLU A 11 -18.64 -15.21 -22.15
N GLU A 12 -18.31 -16.26 -21.39
CA GLU A 12 -19.21 -16.75 -20.38
C GLU A 12 -19.39 -15.57 -19.44
N ASN A 13 -20.64 -15.14 -19.30
CA ASN A 13 -21.03 -14.13 -18.35
C ASN A 13 -20.86 -14.79 -16.97
N ILE A 14 -19.60 -14.87 -16.49
CA ILE A 14 -19.26 -15.47 -15.21
C ILE A 14 -19.95 -14.61 -14.17
N GLN A 15 -21.08 -15.09 -13.68
CA GLN A 15 -21.79 -14.43 -12.61
C GLN A 15 -20.88 -14.47 -11.38
N ALA A 16 -20.35 -13.32 -10.99
CA ALA A 16 -19.53 -13.19 -9.79
C ALA A 16 -20.29 -13.79 -8.59
N SER A 17 -19.62 -14.67 -7.85
CA SER A 17 -20.19 -15.32 -6.68
C SER A 17 -20.49 -14.30 -5.58
N SER A 18 -21.32 -14.67 -4.60
CA SER A 18 -21.60 -13.84 -3.43
C SER A 18 -20.32 -13.49 -2.68
N GLU A 19 -19.44 -14.47 -2.53
CA GLU A 19 -18.19 -14.36 -1.79
C GLU A 19 -17.23 -13.40 -2.50
N LEU A 20 -17.15 -13.47 -3.84
CA LEU A 20 -16.33 -12.53 -4.61
C LEU A 20 -16.86 -11.08 -4.51
N LYS A 21 -18.18 -10.89 -4.51
CA LYS A 21 -18.78 -9.56 -4.35
C LYS A 21 -18.52 -8.98 -2.96
N GLU A 22 -18.65 -9.82 -1.93
CA GLU A 22 -18.33 -9.45 -0.55
C GLU A 22 -16.83 -9.12 -0.41
N PHE A 23 -15.96 -9.95 -0.97
CA PHE A 23 -14.52 -9.74 -0.98
C PHE A 23 -14.09 -8.43 -1.67
N LEU A 24 -14.81 -8.02 -2.72
CA LEU A 24 -14.56 -6.75 -3.43
C LEU A 24 -15.29 -5.55 -2.82
N THR A 25 -16.03 -5.74 -1.73
CA THR A 25 -16.64 -4.62 -0.99
C THR A 25 -15.53 -3.75 -0.40
N ASP A 26 -15.71 -2.43 -0.46
CA ASP A 26 -14.74 -1.44 0.03
C ASP A 26 -13.33 -1.59 -0.57
N PHE A 27 -13.24 -2.05 -1.82
CA PHE A 27 -11.98 -2.07 -2.55
C PHE A 27 -11.34 -0.67 -2.60
N SER A 28 -10.02 -0.68 -2.76
CA SER A 28 -9.21 0.52 -2.91
C SER A 28 -8.41 0.46 -4.21
N ILE A 29 -7.88 1.61 -4.63
CA ILE A 29 -6.98 1.69 -5.79
C ILE A 29 -5.70 2.41 -5.42
N GLU A 30 -4.63 2.17 -6.18
CA GLU A 30 -3.38 2.92 -6.06
C GLU A 30 -3.08 3.69 -7.35
N VAL A 31 -2.66 4.94 -7.21
CA VAL A 31 -2.22 5.78 -8.32
C VAL A 31 -0.91 6.49 -7.99
N MET A 32 -0.13 6.77 -9.02
CA MET A 32 0.94 7.76 -8.93
C MET A 32 0.40 9.14 -9.36
N PRO A 33 0.97 10.26 -8.88
CA PRO A 33 0.59 11.61 -9.32
C PRO A 33 0.51 11.78 -10.85
N ARG A 34 1.53 11.31 -11.59
CA ARG A 34 1.56 11.33 -13.06
C ARG A 34 0.43 10.55 -13.75
N THR A 35 -0.17 9.58 -13.07
CA THR A 35 -1.31 8.80 -13.57
C THR A 35 -2.61 9.51 -13.19
N ALA A 36 -2.71 10.00 -11.96
CA ALA A 36 -3.84 10.77 -11.47
C ALA A 36 -4.09 12.04 -12.31
N SER A 37 -3.02 12.70 -12.78
CA SER A 37 -3.12 13.89 -13.63
C SER A 37 -3.76 13.63 -15.00
N LYS A 38 -3.85 12.38 -15.45
CA LYS A 38 -4.49 11.98 -16.71
C LYS A 38 -5.96 11.59 -16.55
N ILE A 39 -6.42 11.44 -15.31
CA ILE A 39 -7.82 11.18 -14.99
C ILE A 39 -8.47 12.54 -14.82
N GLU A 40 -9.56 12.82 -15.53
CA GLU A 40 -10.27 14.11 -15.42
C GLU A 40 -11.06 14.21 -14.11
N SER A 41 -11.76 13.14 -13.73
CA SER A 41 -12.59 13.06 -12.53
C SER A 41 -12.64 11.64 -11.99
N PHE A 42 -12.13 11.40 -10.78
CA PHE A 42 -12.26 10.12 -10.09
C PHE A 42 -13.73 9.80 -9.76
N ARG A 43 -14.56 10.84 -9.54
CA ARG A 43 -16.01 10.69 -9.28
C ARG A 43 -16.76 9.97 -10.39
N GLU A 44 -16.25 10.01 -11.62
CA GLU A 44 -16.88 9.38 -12.78
C GLU A 44 -16.53 7.91 -12.94
N ILE A 45 -15.45 7.45 -12.28
CA ILE A 45 -14.88 6.12 -12.48
C ILE A 45 -14.80 5.28 -11.20
N LEU A 46 -14.96 5.89 -10.02
CA LEU A 46 -14.92 5.21 -8.73
C LEU A 46 -16.23 5.38 -7.95
N PRO A 47 -16.65 4.35 -7.19
CA PRO A 47 -17.67 4.51 -6.16
C PRO A 47 -17.28 5.58 -5.14
N LYS A 48 -18.28 6.24 -4.54
CA LYS A 48 -18.03 7.19 -3.45
C LYS A 48 -17.33 6.51 -2.28
N ASN A 49 -16.49 7.25 -1.57
CA ASN A 49 -15.72 6.79 -0.42
C ASN A 49 -14.69 5.68 -0.72
N THR A 50 -14.41 5.37 -2.00
CA THR A 50 -13.28 4.49 -2.33
C THR A 50 -11.98 5.09 -1.82
N ARG A 51 -11.18 4.29 -1.10
CA ARG A 51 -9.84 4.70 -0.69
C ARG A 51 -8.90 4.72 -1.90
N VAL A 52 -8.13 5.79 -2.03
CA VAL A 52 -7.11 5.97 -3.06
C VAL A 52 -5.73 6.12 -2.42
N TYR A 53 -4.87 5.12 -2.64
CA TYR A 53 -3.46 5.19 -2.30
C TYR A 53 -2.73 6.09 -3.30
N VAL A 54 -1.86 6.97 -2.79
CA VAL A 54 -1.01 7.83 -3.64
C VAL A 54 0.43 7.43 -3.44
N ALA A 55 0.97 6.74 -4.45
CA ALA A 55 2.31 6.18 -4.40
C ALA A 55 3.38 7.27 -4.51
N HIS A 56 4.21 7.38 -3.46
CA HIS A 56 5.39 8.24 -3.42
C HIS A 56 6.61 7.40 -3.78
N ILE A 57 7.31 7.78 -4.85
CA ILE A 57 8.58 7.18 -5.23
C ILE A 57 9.68 8.23 -5.18
N ASP A 58 10.93 7.78 -5.13
CA ASP A 58 12.07 8.68 -5.13
C ASP A 58 12.06 9.60 -6.36
N GLY A 59 12.47 10.85 -6.16
CA GLY A 59 12.46 11.91 -7.17
C GLY A 59 11.13 12.64 -7.38
N VAL A 60 10.02 12.20 -6.77
CA VAL A 60 8.75 12.96 -6.79
C VAL A 60 8.73 13.96 -5.63
N PRO A 61 8.60 15.28 -5.90
CA PRO A 61 8.52 16.30 -4.85
C PRO A 61 7.28 16.13 -3.97
N ILE A 62 7.38 16.51 -2.69
CA ILE A 62 6.26 16.44 -1.76
C ILE A 62 5.08 17.33 -2.21
N GLU A 63 5.36 18.44 -2.88
CA GLU A 63 4.35 19.35 -3.41
C GLU A 63 3.42 18.64 -4.42
N GLU A 64 3.99 17.85 -5.34
CA GLU A 64 3.21 17.10 -6.33
C GLU A 64 2.32 16.04 -5.65
N MET A 65 2.83 15.42 -4.58
CA MET A 65 2.09 14.46 -3.79
C MET A 65 0.92 15.09 -3.03
N VAL A 66 1.16 16.23 -2.38
CA VAL A 66 0.15 16.98 -1.62
C VAL A 66 -0.92 17.54 -2.55
N ASP A 67 -0.54 18.09 -3.70
CA ASP A 67 -1.50 18.56 -4.72
C ASP A 67 -2.39 17.43 -5.23
N THR A 68 -1.80 16.26 -5.47
CA THR A 68 -2.55 15.06 -5.88
C THR A 68 -3.51 14.63 -4.78
N ALA A 69 -3.05 14.54 -3.54
CA ALA A 69 -3.88 14.14 -2.40
C ALA A 69 -5.03 15.13 -2.16
N LYS A 70 -4.74 16.44 -2.20
CA LYS A 70 -5.72 17.52 -2.07
C LYS A 70 -6.80 17.44 -3.14
N ARG A 71 -6.39 17.22 -4.40
CA ARG A 71 -7.35 17.08 -5.50
C ARG A 71 -8.29 15.90 -5.26
N ILE A 72 -7.75 14.71 -4.97
CA ILE A 72 -8.55 13.49 -4.79
C ILE A 72 -9.45 13.61 -3.54
N SER A 73 -8.95 14.21 -2.46
CA SER A 73 -9.72 14.53 -1.26
C SER A 73 -10.89 15.49 -1.56
N ASN A 74 -10.64 16.57 -2.32
CA ASN A 74 -11.69 17.49 -2.78
C ASN A 74 -12.72 16.83 -3.70
N GLU A 75 -12.33 15.76 -4.40
CA GLU A 75 -13.24 14.92 -5.17
C GLU A 75 -14.09 13.98 -4.29
N GLY A 76 -13.87 13.94 -2.97
CA GLY A 76 -14.70 13.24 -2.00
C GLY A 76 -14.26 11.80 -1.72
N PHE A 77 -12.98 11.51 -1.89
CA PHE A 77 -12.39 10.20 -1.65
C PHE A 77 -11.46 10.21 -0.44
N ASP A 78 -11.35 9.06 0.21
CA ASP A 78 -10.37 8.86 1.27
C ASP A 78 -8.98 8.65 0.65
N VAL A 79 -8.02 9.52 0.97
CA VAL A 79 -6.67 9.44 0.38
C VAL A 79 -5.67 8.91 1.38
N MET A 80 -4.84 7.97 0.96
CA MET A 80 -3.75 7.39 1.77
C MET A 80 -2.40 7.55 1.04
N PRO A 81 -1.66 8.65 1.27
CA PRO A 81 -0.34 8.81 0.70
C PRO A 81 0.67 7.81 1.28
N HIS A 82 1.65 7.44 0.47
CA HIS A 82 2.78 6.62 0.92
C HIS A 82 3.83 7.49 1.61
N PHE A 83 4.42 6.96 2.67
CA PHE A 83 5.59 7.51 3.34
C PHE A 83 6.74 6.50 3.26
N PRO A 84 7.60 6.57 2.23
CA PRO A 84 8.79 5.74 2.13
C PRO A 84 9.90 6.29 3.01
N ALA A 85 10.20 5.57 4.09
CA ALA A 85 11.15 5.96 5.12
C ALA A 85 12.52 6.38 4.55
N ARG A 86 13.05 5.60 3.61
CA ARG A 86 14.40 5.77 3.07
C ARG A 86 14.59 7.03 2.22
N ILE A 87 13.54 7.75 1.82
CA ILE A 87 13.69 9.07 1.15
C ILE A 87 13.43 10.25 2.10
N ILE A 88 12.98 9.98 3.33
CA ILE A 88 12.76 10.98 4.37
C ILE A 88 14.04 11.13 5.18
N LYS A 89 14.64 12.33 5.13
CA LYS A 89 16.00 12.54 5.66
C LYS A 89 16.06 12.47 7.19
N ASP A 90 15.07 13.05 7.86
CA ASP A 90 15.05 13.19 9.31
C ASP A 90 13.62 13.41 9.84
N LYS A 91 13.49 13.43 11.17
CA LYS A 91 12.22 13.65 11.87
C LYS A 91 11.56 14.98 11.49
N LYS A 92 12.34 16.03 11.20
CA LYS A 92 11.80 17.35 10.83
C LYS A 92 11.12 17.28 9.46
N MET A 93 11.76 16.62 8.49
CA MET A 93 11.17 16.41 7.16
C MET A 93 9.91 15.54 7.24
N LEU A 94 9.88 14.50 8.09
CA LEU A 94 8.67 13.71 8.34
C LEU A 94 7.53 14.58 8.88
N GLU A 95 7.81 15.42 9.88
CA GLU A 95 6.85 16.33 10.49
C GLU A 95 6.30 17.35 9.48
N GLU A 96 7.18 17.94 8.66
CA GLU A 96 6.78 18.85 7.59
C GLU A 96 5.83 18.18 6.57
N TRP A 97 6.10 16.93 6.20
CA TRP A 97 5.23 16.18 5.29
C TRP A 97 3.86 15.89 5.90
N ILE A 98 3.84 15.43 7.16
CA ILE A 98 2.61 15.18 7.92
C ILE A 98 1.74 16.45 7.98
N GLN A 99 2.35 17.59 8.33
CA GLN A 99 1.64 18.87 8.42
C GLN A 99 1.07 19.29 7.08
N LYS A 100 1.85 19.22 5.99
CA LYS A 100 1.37 19.57 4.65
C LYS A 100 0.16 18.75 4.23
N TYR A 101 0.21 17.43 4.41
CA TYR A 101 -0.92 16.57 4.08
C TYR A 101 -2.17 16.88 4.90
N GLN A 102 -2.02 17.22 6.19
CA GLN A 102 -3.15 17.61 7.03
C GLN A 102 -3.72 18.98 6.66
N ASP A 103 -2.87 20.00 6.63
CA ASP A 103 -3.29 21.39 6.46
C ASP A 103 -3.88 21.63 5.07
N GLU A 104 -3.34 20.97 4.04
CA GLU A 104 -3.71 21.23 2.65
C GLU A 104 -4.76 20.25 2.09
N ALA A 105 -4.81 19.02 2.61
CA ALA A 105 -5.62 17.94 2.05
C ALA A 105 -6.49 17.19 3.08
N GLY A 106 -6.38 17.50 4.38
CA GLY A 106 -7.17 16.89 5.45
C GLY A 106 -6.85 15.42 5.71
N ILE A 107 -5.62 15.00 5.42
CA ILE A 107 -5.24 13.57 5.47
C ILE A 107 -4.87 13.14 6.88
N GLU A 108 -5.50 12.08 7.37
CA GLU A 108 -5.23 11.48 8.69
C GLU A 108 -4.86 10.00 8.56
N GLN A 109 -4.34 9.59 7.41
CA GLN A 109 -4.03 8.19 7.13
C GLN A 109 -2.80 8.06 6.23
N ALA A 110 -2.01 7.00 6.40
CA ALA A 110 -0.77 6.80 5.66
C ALA A 110 -0.48 5.32 5.38
N LEU A 111 0.18 5.04 4.25
CA LEU A 111 0.86 3.77 4.02
C LEU A 111 2.36 3.94 4.29
N LEU A 112 2.89 3.26 5.30
CA LEU A 112 4.28 3.35 5.72
C LEU A 112 5.09 2.21 5.09
N LEU A 113 6.20 2.58 4.44
CA LEU A 113 7.06 1.67 3.69
C LEU A 113 8.53 1.96 4.01
N ALA A 114 9.42 0.99 3.85
CA ALA A 114 10.86 1.28 3.85
C ALA A 114 11.22 2.17 2.64
N GLY A 115 10.72 1.81 1.44
CA GLY A 115 11.06 2.48 0.19
C GLY A 115 12.19 1.77 -0.57
N GLY A 116 12.17 1.87 -1.90
CA GLY A 116 13.02 1.06 -2.79
C GLY A 116 14.45 1.56 -3.00
N VAL A 117 14.86 2.67 -2.38
CA VAL A 117 16.24 3.15 -2.49
C VAL A 117 17.16 2.27 -1.61
N SER A 118 18.30 1.86 -2.15
CA SER A 118 19.24 0.98 -1.45
C SER A 118 19.98 1.69 -0.31
N ASN A 119 20.37 2.94 -0.55
CA ASN A 119 21.00 3.80 0.44
C ASN A 119 19.97 4.83 0.92
N PRO A 120 19.57 4.80 2.20
CA PRO A 120 18.70 5.82 2.76
C PRO A 120 19.26 7.24 2.55
N HIS A 121 18.39 8.19 2.24
CA HIS A 121 18.74 9.60 2.10
C HIS A 121 19.05 10.28 3.44
N GLY A 122 18.75 9.62 4.55
CA GLY A 122 19.04 10.08 5.88
C GLY A 122 18.89 8.98 6.93
N VAL A 123 18.27 9.32 8.05
CA VAL A 123 18.35 8.49 9.28
C VAL A 123 17.39 7.31 9.31
N PHE A 124 16.41 7.26 8.41
CA PHE A 124 15.39 6.21 8.43
C PHE A 124 15.66 5.12 7.39
N ASP A 125 15.73 3.86 7.82
CA ASP A 125 15.90 2.68 6.97
C ASP A 125 14.61 1.85 6.81
N SER A 126 13.63 2.05 7.70
CA SER A 126 12.44 1.21 7.84
C SER A 126 11.22 2.03 8.26
N SER A 127 10.03 1.53 7.92
CA SER A 127 8.75 2.18 8.27
C SER A 127 8.50 2.26 9.78
N MET A 128 9.07 1.33 10.56
CA MET A 128 8.93 1.28 12.02
C MET A 128 9.54 2.52 12.67
N GLN A 129 10.71 2.96 12.18
CA GLN A 129 11.37 4.15 12.70
C GLN A 129 10.57 5.44 12.45
N LEU A 130 9.72 5.50 11.41
CA LEU A 130 8.80 6.63 11.22
C LEU A 130 7.75 6.67 12.34
N VAL A 131 7.24 5.52 12.75
CA VAL A 131 6.25 5.40 13.84
C VAL A 131 6.88 5.74 15.19
N GLU A 132 8.10 5.26 15.44
CA GLU A 132 8.86 5.53 16.67
C GLU A 132 9.17 7.03 16.89
N THR A 133 8.98 7.87 15.87
CA THR A 133 9.03 9.33 16.07
C THR A 133 7.86 9.89 16.86
N GLU A 134 6.79 9.11 17.03
CA GLU A 134 5.50 9.49 17.67
C GLU A 134 4.75 10.63 16.94
N LEU A 135 5.22 11.03 15.75
CA LEU A 135 4.61 12.13 15.01
C LEU A 135 3.20 11.80 14.53
N PHE A 136 2.95 10.58 14.07
CA PHE A 136 1.60 10.19 13.64
C PHE A 136 0.57 10.28 14.77
N GLU A 137 0.95 9.93 16.01
CA GLU A 137 0.10 10.10 17.20
C GLU A 137 -0.05 11.58 17.57
N LYS A 138 1.06 12.34 17.61
CA LYS A 138 1.05 13.78 17.87
C LYS A 138 0.10 14.54 16.93
N TYR A 139 0.06 14.13 15.67
CA TYR A 139 -0.79 14.72 14.64
C TYR A 139 -2.10 13.95 14.43
N ASN A 140 -2.51 13.08 15.36
CA ASN A 140 -3.83 12.45 15.36
C ASN A 140 -4.18 11.61 14.12
N PHE A 141 -3.19 11.01 13.42
CA PHE A 141 -3.47 10.04 12.35
C PHE A 141 -4.34 8.90 12.89
N LYS A 142 -5.33 8.48 12.11
CA LYS A 142 -6.34 7.48 12.50
C LYS A 142 -6.05 6.10 11.96
N ASN A 143 -5.39 6.02 10.79
CA ASN A 143 -5.10 4.75 10.14
C ASN A 143 -3.66 4.74 9.63
N LEU A 144 -2.90 3.70 10.01
CA LEU A 144 -1.56 3.45 9.47
C LEU A 144 -1.52 2.07 8.84
N HIS A 145 -1.23 2.04 7.55
CA HIS A 145 -1.02 0.80 6.84
C HIS A 145 0.47 0.51 6.73
N PHE A 146 0.83 -0.76 6.64
CA PHE A 146 2.20 -1.21 6.44
C PHE A 146 2.28 -2.21 5.30
N ALA A 147 3.42 -2.29 4.61
CA ALA A 147 3.65 -3.37 3.66
C ALA A 147 3.66 -4.75 4.35
N GLY A 148 3.12 -5.74 3.64
CA GLY A 148 3.27 -7.18 3.90
C GLY A 148 3.85 -7.88 2.68
N HIS A 149 4.59 -8.97 2.90
CA HIS A 149 5.31 -9.69 1.85
C HIS A 149 4.99 -11.18 1.91
N PRO A 150 3.88 -11.63 1.30
CA PRO A 150 3.45 -13.03 1.40
C PRO A 150 4.47 -14.06 0.90
N GLU A 151 5.32 -13.66 -0.05
CA GLU A 151 6.37 -14.50 -0.65
C GLU A 151 7.77 -14.16 -0.11
N GLY A 152 7.86 -13.41 1.00
CA GLY A 152 9.10 -12.86 1.54
C GLY A 152 9.62 -11.65 0.77
N ASN A 153 10.78 -11.12 1.17
CA ASN A 153 11.40 -9.96 0.53
C ASN A 153 12.93 -10.04 0.60
N LYS A 154 13.59 -10.18 -0.56
CA LYS A 154 15.06 -10.34 -0.65
C LYS A 154 15.86 -9.08 -0.34
N ASP A 155 15.24 -7.90 -0.43
CA ASP A 155 15.87 -6.65 -0.01
C ASP A 155 15.91 -6.51 1.52
N ILE A 156 15.10 -7.31 2.23
CA ILE A 156 15.05 -7.38 3.69
C ILE A 156 15.84 -8.60 4.16
N ASP A 157 15.46 -9.80 3.70
CA ASP A 157 16.06 -11.09 4.03
C ASP A 157 16.91 -11.62 2.87
N HIS A 158 18.17 -11.21 2.81
CA HIS A 158 19.09 -11.52 1.71
C HIS A 158 19.48 -13.00 1.63
N ASP A 159 19.33 -13.74 2.72
CA ASP A 159 19.61 -15.17 2.82
C ASP A 159 18.45 -16.05 2.33
N GLY A 160 17.34 -15.43 1.90
CA GLY A 160 16.13 -16.12 1.43
C GLY A 160 15.26 -16.67 2.56
N THR A 161 15.53 -16.32 3.81
CA THR A 161 14.63 -16.59 4.93
C THR A 161 13.50 -15.54 4.98
N THR A 162 12.62 -15.64 5.98
CA THR A 162 11.57 -14.65 6.28
C THR A 162 11.77 -13.98 7.63
N LYS A 163 12.94 -14.15 8.26
CA LYS A 163 13.13 -13.81 9.67
C LYS A 163 12.83 -12.34 9.95
N ASN A 164 13.41 -11.42 9.18
CA ASN A 164 13.27 -9.99 9.46
C ASN A 164 11.88 -9.47 9.04
N VAL A 165 11.28 -10.00 7.96
CA VAL A 165 9.88 -9.67 7.63
C VAL A 165 8.89 -10.15 8.69
N ASP A 166 9.11 -11.34 9.27
CA ASP A 166 8.26 -11.91 10.33
C ASP A 166 8.43 -11.12 11.64
N GLU A 167 9.67 -10.79 12.03
CA GLU A 167 9.95 -9.93 13.19
C GLU A 167 9.31 -8.54 13.03
N ALA A 168 9.33 -7.96 11.83
CA ALA A 168 8.67 -6.69 11.56
C ALA A 168 7.14 -6.79 11.66
N LEU A 169 6.53 -7.92 11.28
CA LEU A 169 5.09 -8.14 11.45
C LEU A 169 4.71 -8.32 12.92
N GLN A 170 5.52 -9.04 13.70
CA GLN A 170 5.33 -9.13 15.15
C GLN A 170 5.46 -7.76 15.83
N TRP A 171 6.43 -6.94 15.41
CA TRP A 171 6.56 -5.57 15.90
C TRP A 171 5.29 -4.75 15.63
N LYS A 172 4.72 -4.85 14.41
CA LYS A 172 3.47 -4.17 14.05
C LYS A 172 2.28 -4.65 14.89
N GLN A 173 2.21 -5.95 15.19
CA GLN A 173 1.18 -6.51 16.08
C GLN A 173 1.29 -5.88 17.48
N ASN A 174 2.49 -5.91 18.07
CA ASN A 174 2.74 -5.30 19.38
C ASN A 174 2.45 -3.80 19.39
N PHE A 175 2.69 -3.09 18.28
CA PHE A 175 2.31 -1.69 18.13
C PHE A 175 0.79 -1.52 18.11
N SER A 176 0.05 -2.36 17.38
CA SER A 176 -1.42 -2.31 17.31
C SER A 176 -2.11 -2.49 18.67
N GLU A 177 -1.48 -3.20 19.59
CA GLU A 177 -2.01 -3.46 20.94
C GLU A 177 -1.84 -2.29 21.92
N ARG A 178 -0.99 -1.32 21.58
CA ARG A 178 -0.62 -0.20 22.47
C ARG A 178 -0.93 1.17 21.91
N THR A 179 -1.61 1.25 20.76
CA THR A 179 -1.98 2.50 20.10
C THR A 179 -3.47 2.51 19.78
N ASP A 180 -4.08 3.70 19.74
CA ASP A 180 -5.47 3.87 19.29
C ASP A 180 -5.57 4.00 17.76
N ILE A 181 -4.43 4.06 17.06
CA ILE A 181 -4.37 4.09 15.60
C ILE A 181 -4.80 2.74 15.04
N LYS A 182 -5.67 2.74 14.03
CA LYS A 182 -6.05 1.50 13.32
C LYS A 182 -4.96 1.07 12.37
N LEU A 183 -4.56 -0.19 12.46
CA LEU A 183 -3.54 -0.77 11.59
C LEU A 183 -4.16 -1.67 10.52
N ALA A 184 -3.50 -1.72 9.37
CA ALA A 184 -3.73 -2.76 8.37
C ALA A 184 -2.41 -3.12 7.66
N ILE A 185 -2.30 -4.35 7.18
CA ILE A 185 -1.21 -4.79 6.32
C ILE A 185 -1.70 -4.74 4.88
N THR A 186 -0.99 -4.03 4.00
CA THR A 186 -1.25 -4.02 2.56
C THR A 186 -0.18 -4.88 1.89
N THR A 187 -0.57 -5.98 1.26
CA THR A 187 0.41 -6.90 0.69
C THR A 187 1.07 -6.28 -0.55
N GLN A 188 2.33 -6.64 -0.79
CA GLN A 188 2.88 -6.56 -2.13
C GLN A 188 1.95 -7.32 -3.08
N PHE A 189 1.88 -6.86 -4.33
CA PHE A 189 1.07 -7.52 -5.33
C PHE A 189 1.46 -9.01 -5.50
N CYS A 190 0.46 -9.89 -5.55
CA CYS A 190 0.61 -11.32 -5.73
C CYS A 190 -0.10 -11.83 -7.00
N PHE A 191 0.52 -12.77 -7.70
CA PHE A 191 -0.08 -13.45 -8.86
C PHE A 191 -0.79 -14.75 -8.53
N ASP A 192 -0.41 -15.38 -7.42
CA ASP A 192 -0.92 -16.66 -6.97
C ASP A 192 -1.64 -16.48 -5.62
N ALA A 193 -2.80 -17.12 -5.48
CA ALA A 193 -3.60 -17.04 -4.27
C ALA A 193 -3.04 -17.94 -3.16
N ASP A 194 -2.48 -19.10 -3.50
CA ASP A 194 -2.06 -20.10 -2.51
C ASP A 194 -0.97 -19.57 -1.56
N PRO A 195 0.10 -18.89 -2.02
CA PRO A 195 1.08 -18.28 -1.13
C PRO A 195 0.48 -17.22 -0.20
N VAL A 196 -0.48 -16.44 -0.69
CA VAL A 196 -1.14 -15.39 0.10
C VAL A 196 -2.00 -15.99 1.20
N ILE A 197 -2.78 -17.02 0.88
CA ILE A 197 -3.63 -17.73 1.85
C ILE A 197 -2.76 -18.38 2.93
N ASN A 198 -1.75 -19.15 2.54
CA ASN A 198 -0.85 -19.82 3.48
C ASN A 198 -0.13 -18.81 4.40
N TRP A 199 0.31 -17.69 3.84
CA TRP A 199 0.93 -16.62 4.62
C TRP A 199 -0.06 -15.99 5.61
N ALA A 200 -1.26 -15.64 5.16
CA ALA A 200 -2.30 -15.07 6.04
C ALA A 200 -2.68 -16.02 7.19
N ASP A 201 -2.82 -17.32 6.90
CA ASP A 201 -3.10 -18.34 7.91
C ASP A 201 -1.95 -18.44 8.93
N SER A 202 -0.70 -18.43 8.46
CA SER A 202 0.48 -18.47 9.34
C SER A 202 0.61 -17.26 10.28
N LEU A 203 0.12 -16.09 9.85
CA LEU A 203 0.10 -14.89 10.70
C LEU A 203 -0.87 -15.07 11.86
N ILE A 204 -2.07 -15.61 11.60
CA ILE A 204 -3.04 -15.91 12.65
C ILE A 204 -2.49 -16.96 13.62
N GLU A 205 -1.87 -18.02 13.12
CA GLU A 205 -1.22 -19.04 13.96
C GLU A 205 -0.11 -18.46 14.84
N SER A 206 0.57 -17.41 14.36
CA SER A 206 1.62 -16.69 15.07
C SER A 206 1.09 -15.60 16.01
N GLY A 207 -0.24 -15.43 16.13
CA GLY A 207 -0.86 -14.42 16.99
C GLY A 207 -0.94 -13.01 16.39
N ILE A 208 -0.71 -12.87 15.08
CA ILE A 208 -0.82 -11.60 14.36
C ILE A 208 -2.19 -11.52 13.72
N ASN A 209 -3.03 -10.58 14.18
CA ASN A 209 -4.43 -10.45 13.77
C ASN A 209 -4.77 -9.08 13.14
N ILE A 210 -3.75 -8.32 12.76
CA ILE A 210 -3.91 -7.07 12.00
C ILE A 210 -4.65 -7.37 10.68
N PRO A 211 -5.69 -6.59 10.30
CA PRO A 211 -6.38 -6.74 9.02
C PRO A 211 -5.43 -6.74 7.82
N ILE A 212 -5.63 -7.66 6.87
CA ILE A 212 -4.83 -7.78 5.65
C ILE A 212 -5.66 -7.28 4.46
N HIS A 213 -5.10 -6.34 3.70
CA HIS A 213 -5.58 -5.87 2.41
C HIS A 213 -4.71 -6.49 1.31
N ILE A 214 -5.30 -7.33 0.48
CA ILE A 214 -4.59 -8.06 -0.57
C ILE A 214 -4.37 -7.14 -1.78
N GLY A 215 -3.11 -6.92 -2.13
CA GLY A 215 -2.69 -6.21 -3.33
C GLY A 215 -2.86 -7.10 -4.57
N VAL A 216 -3.67 -6.63 -5.52
CA VAL A 216 -3.90 -7.32 -6.81
C VAL A 216 -3.47 -6.39 -7.95
N ALA A 217 -2.78 -6.93 -8.94
CA ALA A 217 -2.41 -6.14 -10.11
C ALA A 217 -3.67 -5.76 -10.88
N GLY A 218 -3.81 -4.45 -11.10
CA GLY A 218 -4.79 -3.94 -12.04
C GLY A 218 -4.50 -4.40 -13.48
N PRO A 219 -5.45 -4.21 -14.41
CA PRO A 219 -5.27 -4.55 -15.81
C PRO A 219 -4.04 -3.85 -16.40
N ALA A 220 -3.01 -4.62 -16.75
CA ALA A 220 -1.77 -4.12 -17.30
C ALA A 220 -1.35 -4.90 -18.54
N LYS A 221 -0.48 -4.30 -19.37
CA LYS A 221 0.17 -5.03 -20.48
C LYS A 221 0.97 -6.19 -19.90
N LEU A 222 0.99 -7.33 -20.59
CA LEU A 222 1.78 -8.51 -20.17
C LEU A 222 3.24 -8.17 -19.86
N GLN A 223 3.87 -7.29 -20.65
CA GLN A 223 5.23 -6.82 -20.41
C GLN A 223 5.40 -6.09 -19.07
N THR A 224 4.37 -5.37 -18.62
CA THR A 224 4.36 -4.70 -17.32
C THR A 224 4.23 -5.73 -16.19
N LEU A 225 3.33 -6.70 -16.34
CA LEU A 225 3.14 -7.79 -15.38
C LEU A 225 4.44 -8.61 -15.21
N ILE A 226 5.12 -8.97 -16.31
CA ILE A 226 6.38 -9.72 -16.27
C ILE A 226 7.45 -8.97 -15.46
N LYS A 227 7.54 -7.64 -15.60
CA LYS A 227 8.49 -6.83 -14.82
C LYS A 227 8.17 -6.87 -13.33
N PHE A 228 6.90 -6.87 -12.95
CA PHE A 228 6.49 -6.97 -11.55
C PHE A 228 6.83 -8.34 -10.93
N SER A 229 6.76 -9.42 -11.70
CA SER A 229 7.12 -10.77 -11.22
C SER A 229 8.63 -11.06 -11.12
N ILE A 230 9.49 -10.21 -11.71
CA ILE A 230 10.96 -10.41 -11.73
C ILE A 230 11.67 -9.49 -10.73
N ALA A 231 11.05 -8.34 -10.41
CA ALA A 231 11.53 -7.39 -9.42
C ALA A 231 11.34 -7.95 -8.01
#